data_AF-A0A349WHJ5-F1
#
_entry.id   AF-A0A349WHJ5-F1
#
_cell.length_a   1.000
_cell.length_b   1.000
_cell.length_c   1.000
_cell.angle_alpha   90.00
_cell.angle_beta   90.00
_cell.angle_gamma   90.00
#
_symmetry.space_group_name_H-M   'P 1'
#
loop_
_entity.id
_entity.type
_entity.pdbx_description
1 polymer ?
#
loop_
_entity_poly.entity_id
_entity_poly.type
_entity_poly.pdbx_seq_one_letter_code
_entity_poly.pdbx_strand_id
1 'polypeptide(L)'
;MSSPSFFKLSSILGFLFSFFLGCPSLFARENQPNVVVIFTDDMGYGDIGPFGSTHPTPHLDRMANEGMKLTDFYVSSTACTPSRSALMTGCYADR
;
A
#
# COMPACT_ATOMS: atom_id res chain seq x y z
N MET A 1 59.08 -22.99 23.82
CA MET A 1 59.06 -21.60 23.33
C MET A 1 58.06 -21.50 22.17
N SER A 2 56.77 -21.55 22.47
CA SER A 2 55.66 -21.40 21.51
C SER A 2 55.22 -19.94 21.52
N SER A 3 55.37 -19.25 20.38
CA SER A 3 55.20 -17.80 20.28
C SER A 3 53.75 -17.36 20.54
N PRO A 4 53.51 -16.31 21.36
CA PRO A 4 52.17 -15.81 21.71
C PRO A 4 51.44 -15.06 20.57
N SER A 5 52.05 -14.94 19.39
CA SER A 5 51.52 -14.18 18.24
C SER A 5 50.47 -14.92 17.42
N PHE A 6 50.54 -16.25 17.32
CA PHE A 6 49.61 -17.05 16.51
C PHE A 6 48.20 -17.10 17.09
N PHE A 7 48.06 -17.06 18.42
CA PHE A 7 46.75 -17.14 19.08
C PHE A 7 45.95 -15.83 18.94
N LYS A 8 46.65 -14.69 18.90
CA LYS A 8 46.02 -13.36 18.69
C LYS A 8 45.42 -13.20 17.30
N LEU A 9 46.07 -13.75 16.27
CA LEU A 9 45.61 -13.60 14.88
C LEU A 9 44.33 -14.40 14.60
N SER A 10 44.21 -15.60 15.19
CA SER A 10 43.00 -16.44 15.10
C SER A 10 41.79 -15.79 15.80
N SER A 11 41.98 -15.20 16.99
CA SER A 11 40.91 -14.47 17.68
C SER A 11 40.43 -13.23 16.93
N ILE A 12 41.33 -12.49 16.26
CA ILE A 12 40.97 -11.30 15.47
C ILE A 12 40.19 -11.69 14.21
N LEU A 13 40.61 -12.77 13.54
CA LEU A 13 39.91 -13.29 12.36
C LEU A 13 38.51 -13.82 12.73
N GLY A 14 38.38 -14.49 13.87
CA GLY A 14 37.08 -14.95 14.40
C GLY A 14 36.15 -13.81 14.79
N PHE A 15 36.69 -12.71 15.33
CA PHE A 15 35.90 -11.52 15.67
C PHE A 15 35.41 -10.76 14.43
N LEU A 16 36.25 -10.66 13.40
CA LEU A 16 35.88 -10.09 12.09
C LEU A 16 34.85 -10.94 11.35
N PHE A 17 34.92 -12.27 11.46
CA PHE A 17 33.94 -13.18 10.85
C PHE A 17 32.58 -13.10 11.55
N SER A 18 32.56 -12.96 12.88
CA SER A 18 31.33 -12.75 13.66
C SER A 18 30.66 -11.40 13.34
N PHE A 19 31.46 -10.35 13.06
CA PHE A 19 30.93 -9.04 12.68
C PHE A 19 30.34 -9.01 11.26
N PHE A 20 30.82 -9.87 10.35
CA PHE A 20 30.31 -9.96 8.97
C PHE A 20 29.04 -10.82 8.85
N LEU A 21 28.84 -11.80 9.74
CA LEU A 21 27.61 -12.61 9.82
C LEU A 21 26.52 -11.99 10.71
N GLY A 22 26.89 -11.08 11.61
CA GLY A 22 25.98 -10.33 12.46
C GLY A 22 25.40 -9.10 11.77
N CYS A 23 24.84 -9.24 10.57
CA CYS A 23 23.94 -8.21 10.05
C CYS A 23 22.60 -8.40 10.74
N PRO A 24 22.22 -7.59 11.76
CA PRO A 24 20.82 -7.52 12.09
C PRO A 24 20.17 -6.96 10.84
N SER A 25 19.40 -7.79 10.15
CA SER A 25 18.30 -7.32 9.33
C SER A 25 17.43 -6.49 10.27
N LEU A 26 17.78 -5.21 10.42
CA LEU A 26 16.96 -4.20 11.05
C LEU A 26 15.63 -4.37 10.34
N PHE A 27 14.61 -4.84 11.06
CA PHE A 27 13.28 -5.01 10.51
C PHE A 27 12.88 -3.66 9.92
N ALA A 28 13.11 -3.51 8.61
CA ALA A 28 12.55 -2.43 7.84
C ALA A 28 11.06 -2.71 7.95
N ARG A 29 10.40 -1.96 8.83
CA ARG A 29 8.95 -1.92 8.89
C ARG A 29 8.53 -1.70 7.45
N GLU A 30 7.95 -2.73 6.82
CA GLU A 30 7.34 -2.54 5.52
C GLU A 30 6.47 -1.30 5.66
N ASN A 31 6.69 -0.32 4.78
CA ASN A 31 5.92 0.91 4.75
C ASN A 31 4.49 0.53 4.36
N GLN A 32 3.74 -0.01 5.31
CA GLN A 32 2.35 -0.40 5.14
C GLN A 32 1.55 0.88 4.92
N PRO A 33 1.01 1.09 3.72
CA PRO A 33 0.27 2.30 3.45
C PRO A 33 -1.02 2.28 4.28
N ASN A 34 -1.44 3.46 4.72
CA ASN A 34 -2.80 3.62 5.22
C ASN A 34 -3.74 3.66 4.01
N VAL A 35 -4.75 2.80 4.00
CA VAL A 35 -5.77 2.76 2.94
C VAL A 35 -7.03 3.44 3.45
N VAL A 36 -7.45 4.51 2.78
CA VAL A 36 -8.71 5.22 3.06
C VAL A 36 -9.65 5.01 1.89
N VAL A 37 -10.80 4.40 2.16
CA VAL A 37 -11.85 4.18 1.16
C VAL A 37 -12.94 5.23 1.35
N ILE A 38 -13.10 6.11 0.35
CA ILE A 38 -14.19 7.09 0.29
C ILE A 38 -15.20 6.52 -0.71
N PHE A 39 -16.39 6.16 -0.23
CA PHE A 39 -17.47 5.61 -1.05
C PHE A 39 -18.71 6.48 -0.92
N THR A 40 -19.12 7.09 -2.04
CA THR A 40 -20.21 8.07 -2.10
C THR A 40 -21.53 7.40 -2.46
N ASP A 41 -22.62 7.84 -1.84
CA ASP A 41 -23.97 7.38 -2.16
C ASP A 41 -24.53 8.14 -3.37
N ASP A 42 -25.28 7.45 -4.23
CA ASP A 42 -25.99 8.00 -5.40
C ASP A 42 -25.16 8.92 -6.34
N MET A 43 -23.87 8.65 -6.51
CA MET A 43 -23.01 9.40 -7.46
C MET A 43 -23.08 8.81 -8.87
N GLY A 44 -23.53 9.63 -9.83
CA GLY A 44 -23.47 9.33 -11.26
C GLY A 44 -22.09 9.59 -11.88
N TYR A 45 -21.84 8.98 -13.04
CA TYR A 45 -20.56 9.08 -13.74
C TYR A 45 -20.13 10.52 -14.04
N GLY A 46 -21.07 11.34 -14.53
CA GLY A 46 -20.81 12.73 -14.94
C GLY A 46 -20.92 13.76 -13.81
N ASP A 47 -21.05 13.34 -12.55
CA ASP A 47 -21.36 14.27 -11.44
C ASP A 47 -20.12 15.02 -10.96
N ILE A 48 -18.91 14.52 -11.24
CA ILE A 48 -17.64 15.13 -10.80
C ILE A 48 -16.78 15.62 -11.98
N GLY A 49 -15.98 16.66 -11.73
CA GLY A 49 -15.14 17.32 -12.73
C GLY A 49 -14.24 16.38 -13.55
N PRO A 50 -13.58 15.37 -12.94
CA PRO A 50 -12.72 14.43 -13.67
C PRO A 50 -13.39 13.62 -14.79
N PHE A 51 -14.73 13.55 -14.78
CA PHE A 51 -15.57 12.83 -15.73
C PHE A 51 -16.51 13.76 -16.53
N GLY A 52 -16.32 15.08 -16.47
CA GLY A 52 -17.00 16.05 -17.33
C GLY A 52 -18.12 16.86 -16.68
N SER A 53 -18.26 16.83 -15.35
CA SER A 53 -19.20 17.72 -14.65
C SER A 53 -18.86 19.19 -14.83
N THR A 54 -19.88 20.04 -14.88
CA THR A 54 -19.73 21.49 -14.81
C THR A 54 -19.67 22.01 -13.38
N HIS A 55 -19.97 21.18 -12.39
CA HIS A 55 -19.90 21.56 -10.98
C HIS A 55 -18.44 21.54 -10.51
N PRO A 56 -17.99 22.58 -9.78
CA PRO A 56 -16.61 22.67 -9.34
C PRO A 56 -16.31 21.61 -8.26
N THR A 57 -15.36 20.71 -8.54
CA THR A 57 -14.91 19.67 -7.60
C THR A 57 -13.39 19.69 -7.41
N PRO A 58 -12.79 20.81 -6.97
CA PRO A 58 -11.34 21.06 -7.04
C PRO A 58 -10.49 20.02 -6.30
N HIS A 59 -11.01 19.44 -5.21
CA HIS A 59 -10.30 18.38 -4.48
C HIS A 59 -10.31 17.04 -5.24
N LEU A 60 -11.41 16.71 -5.91
CA LEU A 60 -11.51 15.51 -6.74
C LEU A 60 -10.66 15.68 -8.02
N ASP A 61 -10.65 16.88 -8.59
CA ASP A 61 -9.80 17.22 -9.74
C ASP A 61 -8.32 17.03 -9.40
N ARG A 62 -7.88 17.52 -8.24
CA ARG A 62 -6.52 17.30 -7.75
C ARG A 62 -6.21 15.82 -7.54
N MET A 63 -7.10 15.07 -6.88
CA MET A 63 -6.90 13.62 -6.67
C MET A 63 -6.79 12.85 -7.99
N ALA A 64 -7.58 13.22 -8.99
CA ALA A 64 -7.52 12.62 -10.32
C ALA A 64 -6.22 12.95 -11.06
N ASN A 65 -5.66 14.15 -10.88
CA ASN A 65 -4.40 14.57 -11.49
C ASN A 65 -3.16 13.96 -10.81
N GLU A 66 -3.20 13.80 -9.48
CA GLU A 66 -2.10 13.21 -8.69
C GLU A 66 -2.14 11.66 -8.70
N GLY A 67 -3.27 11.07 -9.09
CA GLY A 67 -3.53 9.64 -9.02
C GLY A 67 -3.94 9.02 -10.36
N MET A 68 -4.89 8.09 -10.27
CA MET A 68 -5.41 7.36 -11.42
C MET A 68 -6.94 7.50 -11.48
N LYS A 69 -7.48 7.62 -12.69
CA LYS A 69 -8.91 7.57 -12.97
C LYS A 69 -9.28 6.21 -13.55
N LEU A 70 -10.33 5.60 -13.01
CA LEU A 70 -10.94 4.40 -13.59
C LEU A 70 -12.16 4.83 -14.41
N THR A 71 -12.03 4.81 -15.74
CA THR A 71 -13.11 5.24 -16.66
C THR A 71 -14.22 4.21 -16.80
N ASP A 72 -13.93 2.95 -16.45
CA ASP A 72 -14.81 1.79 -16.62
C ASP A 72 -14.93 1.03 -15.29
N PHE A 73 -15.39 1.73 -14.25
CA PHE A 73 -15.64 1.15 -12.92
C PHE A 73 -17.13 0.84 -12.75
N TYR A 74 -17.45 -0.41 -12.42
CA TYR A 74 -18.82 -0.89 -12.25
C TYR A 74 -19.05 -1.40 -10.82
N VAL A 75 -20.21 -1.03 -10.26
CA VAL A 75 -20.70 -1.60 -9.00
C VAL A 75 -21.42 -2.92 -9.26
N SER A 76 -21.40 -3.83 -8.29
CA SER A 76 -22.04 -5.15 -8.42
C SER A 76 -23.57 -5.09 -8.44
N SER A 77 -24.17 -3.99 -7.98
CA SER A 77 -25.61 -3.76 -7.95
C SER A 77 -25.89 -2.27 -7.97
N THR A 78 -27.02 -1.87 -8.56
CA THR A 78 -27.46 -0.47 -8.61
C THR A 78 -28.07 0.01 -7.29
N ALA A 79 -28.29 -0.88 -6.32
CA ALA A 79 -28.84 -0.52 -5.01
C ALA A 79 -27.73 -0.38 -3.96
N CYS A 80 -27.86 0.61 -3.07
CA CYS A 80 -26.80 1.03 -2.16
C CYS A 80 -26.39 -0.06 -1.17
N THR A 81 -27.36 -0.77 -0.58
CA THR A 81 -27.10 -1.87 0.37
C THR A 81 -26.34 -3.03 -0.28
N PRO A 82 -26.83 -3.67 -1.36
CA PRO A 82 -26.09 -4.75 -2.01
C PRO A 82 -24.74 -4.30 -2.58
N SER A 83 -24.63 -3.06 -3.09
CA SER A 83 -23.35 -2.51 -3.56
C SER A 83 -22.33 -2.38 -2.42
N ARG A 84 -22.73 -1.86 -1.25
CA ARG A 84 -21.83 -1.75 -0.08
C ARG A 84 -21.46 -3.12 0.47
N SER A 85 -22.43 -4.05 0.56
CA SER A 85 -22.16 -5.42 1.01
C SER A 85 -21.14 -6.11 0.11
N ALA A 86 -21.23 -5.94 -1.21
CA ALA A 86 -20.27 -6.50 -2.15
C ALA A 86 -18.85 -5.92 -1.97
N LEU A 87 -18.73 -4.60 -1.77
CA LEU A 87 -17.44 -3.95 -1.48
C LEU A 87 -16.80 -4.48 -0.19
N MET A 88 -17.59 -4.68 0.87
CA MET A 88 -17.09 -5.11 2.18
C MET A 88 -16.74 -6.61 2.23
N THR A 89 -17.43 -7.44 1.45
CA THR A 89 -17.27 -8.90 1.48
C THR A 89 -16.41 -9.44 0.34
N GLY A 90 -16.22 -8.68 -0.73
CA GLY A 90 -15.59 -9.16 -1.96
C GLY A 90 -16.46 -10.16 -2.75
N CYS A 91 -17.75 -10.25 -2.42
CA CYS A 91 -18.70 -11.14 -3.09
C CYS A 91 -19.64 -10.36 -4.02
N TYR A 92 -20.12 -11.00 -5.10
CA TYR A 92 -21.20 -10.46 -5.91
C TYR A 92 -22.48 -10.32 -5.07
N ALA A 93 -23.25 -9.28 -5.38
CA ALA A 93 -24.49 -8.95 -4.69
C ALA A 93 -25.59 -10.01 -4.84
N ASP A 94 -25.58 -10.76 -5.94
CA ASP A 94 -26.61 -11.74 -6.28
C ASP A 94 -26.38 -13.14 -5.65
N ARG A 95 -25.58 -13.21 -4.58
CA ARG A 95 -25.26 -14.46 -3.87
C ARG A 95 -26.12 -14.68 -2.65
#